data_AF-W2Y3T8-F1
#
_entry.id   AF-W2Y3T8-F1
#
_cell.length_a   1.000
_cell.length_b   1.000
_cell.length_c   1.000
_cell.angle_alpha   90.00
_cell.angle_beta   90.00
_cell.angle_gamma   90.00
#
_symmetry.space_group_name_H-M   'P 1'
#
loop_
_entity.id
_entity.type
_entity.pdbx_description
1 polymer ?
#
loop_
_entity_poly.entity_id
_entity_poly.type
_entity_poly.pdbx_seq_one_letter_code
_entity_poly.pdbx_strand_id
1 'polypeptide(L)'
;KDYSGACFDDAALSTNMVKLKTSPFSNNLQAPFATLETALNAQCTWCCRKTRKLKEQFTPYDCSAYSSQAPSCVGDTGVPSACSIDVCLQAKGVDVATTTIGVKNTIQTASNAVLNSLTSKPVSIDTTKNVYYTIPCTSFDKSNVKCRYTVKLSELLDITTGFVTSFPTPSEAVNSKDYVFWRYNTDGSTFTKWDPLADTAISFLDASTTVVLEAWTACGRVNQFTFGVNLFVQSALTCSKFDSMWKFIEKYGIQGGEGVYCAYEGSDFAILKFDMAVTDVVGQTNSALGVKCDIMVKETGAADTQIVTLVDDQISTRISKYYGVELVNNPTTAQKTTGVVHCKFTRTVQSYSRTDINSIDCRHSFTITDCDKPELNCEKKENMCSVKCAGDPAPGIFEACGGSIVASSATNTFLKTPTEPTCCNKCNKPLVCTSVSTTDIKRCEPSSNSLLKLEAATMTDSEPTFMNPTNIMLLVATVTLIAVVAVNLKHRVNNIEQGDYYRLL
;
A
#
# COMPACT_ATOMS: atom_id res chain seq x y z
N LYS A 1 20.04 27.79 -75.20
CA LYS A 1 20.12 26.79 -74.11
C LYS A 1 18.79 26.83 -73.39
N ASP A 2 18.04 25.74 -73.48
CA ASP A 2 16.71 25.56 -72.88
C ASP A 2 16.69 25.96 -71.41
N TYR A 3 15.71 26.78 -71.05
CA TYR A 3 15.45 27.19 -69.66
C TYR A 3 14.15 26.55 -69.18
N SER A 4 14.09 25.22 -69.22
CA SER A 4 13.03 24.40 -68.63
C SER A 4 13.22 24.12 -67.13
N GLY A 5 14.18 24.76 -66.46
CA GLY A 5 14.48 24.47 -65.05
C GLY A 5 13.40 25.00 -64.09
N ALA A 6 12.96 24.18 -63.13
CA ALA A 6 12.12 24.56 -62.00
C ALA A 6 12.80 25.60 -61.09
N CYS A 7 12.04 26.33 -60.25
CA CYS A 7 12.61 27.28 -59.26
C CYS A 7 13.33 26.57 -58.11
N PHE A 8 12.95 25.32 -57.82
CA PHE A 8 13.61 24.45 -56.87
C PHE A 8 13.91 23.14 -57.61
N ASP A 9 15.19 22.88 -57.90
CA ASP A 9 15.63 21.59 -58.45
C ASP A 9 16.00 20.63 -57.31
N ASP A 10 16.22 19.36 -57.65
CA ASP A 10 16.51 18.31 -56.67
C ASP A 10 17.79 18.60 -55.86
N ALA A 11 18.76 19.30 -56.45
CA ALA A 11 20.01 19.68 -55.78
C ALA A 11 19.78 20.78 -54.72
N ALA A 12 18.99 21.81 -55.04
CA ALA A 12 18.59 22.85 -54.11
C ALA A 12 17.76 22.27 -52.96
N LEU A 13 16.85 21.35 -53.26
CA LEU A 13 16.04 20.65 -52.26
C LEU A 13 16.91 19.81 -51.32
N SER A 14 17.81 18.99 -51.86
CA SER A 14 18.73 18.16 -51.08
C SER A 14 19.59 19.01 -50.12
N THR A 15 20.11 20.14 -50.60
CA THR A 15 20.88 21.08 -49.79
C THR A 15 20.06 21.66 -48.63
N ASN A 16 18.80 22.03 -48.89
CA ASN A 16 17.91 22.54 -47.84
C ASN A 16 17.61 21.45 -46.80
N MET A 17 17.42 20.20 -47.23
CA MET A 17 17.18 19.09 -46.32
C MET A 17 18.35 18.74 -45.42
N VAL A 18 19.59 18.88 -45.89
CA VAL A 18 20.77 18.69 -45.02
C VAL A 18 20.77 19.72 -43.89
N LYS A 19 20.39 20.98 -44.16
CA LYS A 19 20.32 22.03 -43.14
C LYS A 19 19.29 21.72 -42.04
N LEU A 20 18.19 21.05 -42.39
CA LEU A 20 17.12 20.70 -41.44
C LEU A 20 17.53 19.65 -40.40
N LYS A 21 18.66 18.95 -40.59
CA LYS A 21 19.24 18.05 -39.57
C LYS A 21 19.92 18.78 -38.42
N THR A 22 20.04 20.11 -38.49
CA THR A 22 20.67 20.90 -37.44
C THR A 22 19.66 21.17 -36.33
N SER A 23 19.99 20.77 -35.10
CA SER A 23 19.12 21.01 -33.94
C SER A 23 18.95 22.51 -33.67
N PRO A 24 17.72 23.00 -33.43
CA PRO A 24 17.49 24.40 -33.07
C PRO A 24 17.94 24.75 -31.65
N PHE A 25 18.29 23.75 -30.82
CA PHE A 25 18.50 23.93 -29.37
C PHE A 25 19.93 24.29 -28.96
N SER A 26 20.88 24.39 -29.89
CA SER A 26 22.29 24.68 -29.59
C SER A 26 22.45 25.95 -28.73
N ASN A 27 21.71 27.01 -29.08
CA ASN A 27 21.69 28.28 -28.35
C ASN A 27 20.28 28.69 -27.88
N ASN A 28 19.24 27.96 -28.28
CA ASN A 28 17.84 28.35 -28.06
C ASN A 28 17.05 27.35 -27.21
N LEU A 29 17.71 26.46 -26.48
CA LEU A 29 17.02 25.44 -25.66
C LEU A 29 15.99 26.06 -24.71
N GLN A 30 16.32 27.20 -24.10
CA GLN A 30 15.43 27.92 -23.16
C GLN A 30 14.51 28.95 -23.83
N ALA A 31 14.60 29.13 -25.15
CA ALA A 31 13.82 30.16 -25.81
C ALA A 31 12.31 29.88 -25.67
N PRO A 32 11.50 30.89 -25.29
CA PRO A 32 10.05 30.76 -25.24
C PRO A 32 9.49 30.35 -26.60
N PHE A 33 8.37 29.62 -26.58
CA PHE A 33 7.72 29.10 -27.79
C PHE A 33 7.58 30.16 -28.89
N ALA A 34 6.94 31.31 -28.60
CA ALA A 34 6.66 32.32 -29.62
C ALA A 34 7.93 32.88 -30.28
N THR A 35 8.97 33.19 -29.49
CA THR A 35 10.24 33.71 -29.99
C THR A 35 10.97 32.69 -30.85
N LEU A 36 11.04 31.44 -30.40
CA LEU A 36 11.70 30.37 -31.13
C LEU A 36 10.97 30.03 -32.43
N GLU A 37 9.64 29.92 -32.35
CA GLU A 37 8.77 29.62 -33.49
C GLU A 37 8.91 30.67 -34.60
N THR A 38 8.89 31.96 -34.26
CA THR A 38 9.10 33.03 -35.24
C THR A 38 10.48 32.97 -35.88
N ALA A 39 11.54 32.76 -35.08
CA ALA A 39 12.91 32.72 -35.59
C ALA A 39 13.14 31.52 -36.54
N LEU A 40 12.65 30.34 -36.20
CA LEU A 40 12.81 29.13 -37.02
C LEU A 40 11.97 29.19 -38.31
N ASN A 41 10.73 29.68 -38.23
CA ASN A 41 9.89 29.88 -39.41
C ASN A 41 10.51 30.88 -40.41
N ALA A 42 11.25 31.88 -39.93
CA ALA A 42 11.99 32.81 -40.78
C ALA A 42 13.19 32.12 -41.46
N GLN A 43 13.90 31.23 -40.75
CA GLN A 43 15.03 30.47 -41.29
C GLN A 43 14.61 29.42 -42.33
N CYS A 44 13.36 28.94 -42.26
CA CYS A 44 12.76 28.02 -43.24
C CYS A 44 11.95 28.74 -44.33
N THR A 45 12.40 29.92 -44.74
CA THR A 45 11.90 30.60 -45.94
C THR A 45 12.94 30.48 -47.07
N TRP A 46 12.62 29.74 -48.12
CA TRP A 46 13.47 29.53 -49.28
C TRP A 46 12.94 30.32 -50.47
N CYS A 47 13.72 31.30 -50.94
CA CYS A 47 13.36 32.16 -52.06
C CYS A 47 14.17 31.83 -53.31
N CYS A 48 13.51 31.81 -54.46
CA CYS A 48 14.12 31.73 -55.78
C CYS A 48 13.77 32.98 -56.58
N ARG A 49 14.80 33.67 -57.06
CA ARG A 49 14.67 34.79 -58.00
C ARG A 49 15.16 34.37 -59.38
N LYS A 50 14.30 34.52 -60.40
CA LYS A 50 14.70 34.38 -61.81
C LYS A 50 14.50 35.70 -62.52
N THR A 51 15.56 36.17 -63.17
CA THR A 51 15.51 37.38 -63.99
C THR A 51 15.77 37.03 -65.45
N ARG A 52 15.01 37.65 -66.34
CA ARG A 52 15.18 37.58 -67.79
C ARG A 52 15.22 39.00 -68.34
N LYS A 53 16.19 39.26 -69.21
CA LYS A 53 16.21 40.47 -70.03
C LYS A 53 15.54 40.16 -71.36
N LEU A 54 14.58 40.99 -71.75
CA LEU A 54 13.98 40.93 -73.07
C LEU A 54 14.99 41.46 -74.09
N LYS A 55 15.03 40.85 -75.27
CA LYS A 55 15.79 41.35 -76.41
C LYS A 55 14.81 41.88 -77.43
N GLU A 56 15.13 43.00 -78.07
CA GLU A 56 14.31 43.56 -79.13
C GLU A 56 14.59 42.81 -80.43
N GLN A 57 13.53 42.46 -81.17
CA GLN A 57 13.68 41.91 -82.52
C GLN A 57 13.92 43.08 -83.48
N PHE A 58 15.13 43.15 -84.02
CA PHE A 58 15.58 44.22 -84.90
C PHE A 58 15.89 43.66 -86.28
N THR A 59 15.35 44.30 -87.31
CA THR A 59 15.73 44.08 -88.71
C THR A 59 16.43 45.34 -89.20
N PRO A 60 17.73 45.30 -89.54
CA PRO A 60 18.42 46.48 -90.05
C PRO A 60 17.80 46.89 -91.39
N TYR A 61 17.56 48.20 -91.55
CA TYR A 61 17.09 48.77 -92.80
C TYR A 61 18.29 49.30 -93.57
N ASP A 62 18.60 48.68 -94.71
CA ASP A 62 19.62 49.13 -95.64
C ASP A 62 18.97 49.38 -97.01
N CYS A 63 19.21 50.57 -97.57
CA CYS A 63 18.70 50.97 -98.88
C CYS A 63 19.51 50.35 -100.04
N SER A 64 20.61 49.66 -99.75
CA SER A 64 21.45 49.00 -100.75
C SER A 64 21.16 47.49 -100.84
N ALA A 65 20.47 47.12 -101.92
CA ALA A 65 20.11 45.78 -102.38
C ALA A 65 18.92 45.06 -101.69
N TYR A 66 18.00 44.59 -102.54
CA TYR A 66 16.83 43.74 -102.30
C TYR A 66 17.18 42.32 -101.77
N SER A 67 18.09 42.20 -100.79
CA SER A 67 18.28 40.95 -100.06
C SER A 67 17.57 41.06 -98.71
N SER A 68 16.61 40.17 -98.47
CA SER A 68 15.90 40.06 -97.19
C SER A 68 16.89 39.90 -96.04
N GLN A 69 17.14 40.97 -95.28
CA GLN A 69 17.94 40.86 -94.06
C GLN A 69 17.14 40.07 -93.03
N ALA A 70 17.78 39.05 -92.42
CA ALA A 70 17.13 38.23 -91.42
C ALA A 70 16.96 39.04 -90.12
N PRO A 71 15.79 38.98 -89.46
CA PRO A 71 15.61 39.59 -88.14
C PRO A 71 16.65 39.02 -87.15
N SER A 72 17.25 39.88 -86.35
CA SER A 72 18.16 39.49 -85.27
C SER A 72 17.71 40.10 -83.94
N CYS A 73 17.91 39.38 -82.84
CA CYS A 73 17.57 39.92 -81.51
C CYS A 73 18.76 40.70 -80.95
N VAL A 74 18.66 42.04 -80.89
CA VAL A 74 19.75 42.94 -80.50
C VAL A 74 19.30 43.85 -79.34
N GLY A 75 20.25 44.29 -78.50
CA GLY A 75 20.01 45.22 -77.40
C GLY A 75 20.33 44.66 -76.01
N ASP A 76 21.20 45.37 -75.28
CA ASP A 76 21.39 45.24 -73.82
C ASP A 76 21.62 46.61 -73.14
N THR A 77 21.38 47.75 -73.81
CA THR A 77 22.02 49.03 -73.42
C THR A 77 21.14 50.28 -73.31
N GLY A 78 19.82 50.20 -73.15
CA GLY A 78 19.06 51.46 -72.98
C GLY A 78 17.64 51.44 -72.43
N VAL A 79 16.91 50.32 -72.52
CA VAL A 79 15.53 50.23 -72.00
C VAL A 79 15.48 49.11 -70.96
N PRO A 80 15.01 49.35 -69.72
CA PRO A 80 14.97 48.34 -68.67
C PRO A 80 13.78 47.40 -68.88
N SER A 81 13.86 46.54 -69.89
CA SER A 81 12.86 45.50 -70.16
C SER A 81 13.32 44.16 -69.55
N ALA A 82 13.56 44.17 -68.23
CA ALA A 82 13.82 42.95 -67.47
C ALA A 82 12.53 42.47 -66.77
N CYS A 83 12.19 41.20 -66.94
CA CYS A 83 11.14 40.53 -66.18
C CYS A 83 11.78 39.69 -65.07
N SER A 84 11.35 39.86 -63.82
CA SER A 84 11.74 38.98 -62.72
C SER A 84 10.55 38.26 -62.12
N ILE A 85 10.79 37.02 -61.70
CA ILE A 85 9.88 36.23 -60.88
C ILE A 85 10.62 35.95 -59.58
N ASP A 86 9.98 36.30 -58.46
CA ASP A 86 10.43 36.03 -57.10
C ASP A 86 9.41 35.09 -56.45
N VAL A 87 9.83 33.88 -56.10
CA VAL A 87 8.98 32.90 -55.40
C VAL A 87 9.65 32.50 -54.10
N CYS A 88 8.94 32.64 -52.99
CA CYS A 88 9.38 32.15 -51.69
C CYS A 88 8.46 31.05 -51.18
N LEU A 89 9.05 29.99 -50.64
CA LEU A 89 8.36 28.94 -49.92
C LEU A 89 8.72 29.05 -48.44
N GLN A 90 7.71 29.10 -47.58
CA GLN A 90 7.90 29.02 -46.14
C GLN A 90 7.42 27.65 -45.66
N ALA A 91 8.27 26.94 -44.92
CA ALA A 91 7.92 25.69 -44.25
C ALA A 91 7.89 25.90 -42.73
N LYS A 92 6.91 25.30 -42.07
CA LYS A 92 6.79 25.23 -40.61
C LYS A 92 7.16 23.83 -40.12
N GLY A 93 7.31 23.67 -38.81
CA GLY A 93 7.58 22.36 -38.20
C GLY A 93 6.60 21.27 -38.65
N VAL A 94 5.30 21.58 -38.61
CA VAL A 94 4.20 20.69 -39.01
C VAL A 94 4.14 20.39 -40.51
N ASP A 95 4.84 21.15 -41.36
CA ASP A 95 4.93 20.89 -42.80
C ASP A 95 6.06 19.90 -43.12
N VAL A 96 6.99 19.71 -42.18
CA VAL A 96 8.17 18.84 -42.34
C VAL A 96 7.92 17.46 -41.72
N ALA A 97 7.46 17.41 -40.47
CA ALA A 97 7.37 16.16 -39.70
C ALA A 97 6.02 15.99 -39.00
N THR A 98 5.69 14.75 -38.71
CA THR A 98 4.55 14.36 -37.86
C THR A 98 5.07 13.59 -36.64
N THR A 99 4.41 13.79 -35.50
CA THR A 99 4.75 13.07 -34.26
C THR A 99 3.50 12.68 -33.49
N THR A 100 3.42 11.43 -33.03
CA THR A 100 2.39 10.97 -32.10
C THR A 100 3.04 10.62 -30.78
N ILE A 101 2.45 11.06 -29.67
CA ILE A 101 2.97 10.86 -28.32
C ILE A 101 1.80 10.49 -27.41
N GLY A 102 1.99 9.49 -26.55
CA GLY A 102 1.03 9.14 -25.50
C GLY A 102 1.66 8.30 -24.39
N VAL A 103 0.98 8.19 -23.26
CA VAL A 103 1.39 7.28 -22.19
C VAL A 103 1.21 5.83 -22.68
N LYS A 104 2.23 4.97 -22.54
CA LYS A 104 2.16 3.58 -23.01
C LYS A 104 1.02 2.81 -22.35
N ASN A 105 0.35 1.94 -23.10
CA ASN A 105 -0.75 1.12 -22.57
C ASN A 105 -0.36 0.31 -21.32
N THR A 106 0.86 -0.22 -21.26
CA THR A 106 1.35 -0.97 -20.08
C THR A 106 1.43 -0.08 -18.82
N ILE A 107 1.79 1.19 -18.99
CA ILE A 107 1.84 2.19 -17.92
C ILE A 107 0.41 2.58 -17.49
N GLN A 108 -0.51 2.70 -18.44
CA GLN A 108 -1.93 2.95 -18.15
C GLN A 108 -2.52 1.81 -17.30
N THR A 109 -2.24 0.55 -17.64
CA THR A 109 -2.68 -0.62 -16.87
C THR A 109 -2.14 -0.60 -15.44
N ALA A 110 -0.85 -0.32 -15.25
CA ALA A 110 -0.26 -0.26 -13.90
C ALA A 110 -0.76 0.94 -13.09
N SER A 111 -0.97 2.08 -13.75
CA SER A 111 -1.60 3.24 -13.13
C SER A 111 -3.01 2.93 -12.62
N ASN A 112 -3.80 2.17 -13.39
CA ASN A 112 -5.11 1.70 -12.95
C ASN A 112 -5.01 0.76 -11.74
N ALA A 113 -3.99 -0.11 -11.67
CA ALA A 113 -3.76 -0.97 -10.50
C ALA A 113 -3.46 -0.14 -9.23
N VAL A 114 -2.60 0.87 -9.35
CA VAL A 114 -2.31 1.82 -8.26
C VAL A 114 -3.62 2.50 -7.81
N LEU A 115 -4.39 3.07 -8.73
CA LEU A 115 -5.63 3.76 -8.40
C LEU A 115 -6.69 2.85 -7.76
N ASN A 116 -6.73 1.58 -8.15
CA ASN A 116 -7.63 0.59 -7.54
C ASN A 116 -7.21 0.18 -6.13
N SER A 117 -5.93 0.39 -5.76
CA SER A 117 -5.44 0.15 -4.39
C SER A 117 -5.75 1.31 -3.43
N LEU A 118 -6.12 2.48 -3.93
CA LEU A 118 -6.42 3.66 -3.12
C LEU A 118 -7.81 3.59 -2.50
N THR A 119 -7.92 3.94 -1.22
CA THR A 119 -9.22 4.02 -0.50
C THR A 119 -10.12 5.11 -1.05
N SER A 120 -9.53 6.24 -1.45
CA SER A 120 -10.21 7.37 -2.07
C SER A 120 -9.53 7.67 -3.40
N LYS A 121 -10.23 7.33 -4.49
CA LYS A 121 -9.79 7.67 -5.84
C LYS A 121 -9.84 9.18 -6.04
N PRO A 122 -8.82 9.79 -6.67
CA PRO A 122 -8.90 11.18 -7.11
C PRO A 122 -10.12 11.40 -8.02
N VAL A 123 -10.71 12.60 -7.98
CA VAL A 123 -11.93 12.93 -8.73
C VAL A 123 -11.69 13.00 -10.24
N SER A 124 -10.50 13.41 -10.67
CA SER A 124 -10.10 13.50 -12.08
C SER A 124 -9.01 12.47 -12.39
N ILE A 125 -9.43 11.24 -12.70
CA ILE A 125 -8.54 10.18 -13.19
C ILE A 125 -8.53 10.20 -14.71
N ASP A 126 -7.35 10.34 -15.29
CA ASP A 126 -7.13 10.13 -16.72
C ASP A 126 -5.77 9.46 -16.91
N THR A 127 -5.76 8.14 -17.03
CA THR A 127 -4.53 7.35 -17.22
C THR A 127 -3.94 7.50 -18.63
N THR A 128 -4.69 8.05 -19.59
CA THR A 128 -4.15 8.36 -20.93
C THR A 128 -3.25 9.61 -20.92
N LYS A 129 -3.45 10.49 -19.93
CA LYS A 129 -2.69 11.74 -19.74
C LYS A 129 -1.87 11.79 -18.46
N ASN A 130 -1.95 10.78 -17.60
CA ASN A 130 -1.27 10.78 -16.32
C ASN A 130 -0.72 9.41 -15.96
N VAL A 131 0.45 9.41 -15.34
CA VAL A 131 1.08 8.27 -14.70
C VAL A 131 0.80 8.34 -13.21
N TYR A 132 0.33 7.24 -12.63
CA TYR A 132 0.05 7.13 -11.20
C TYR A 132 0.95 6.05 -10.59
N TYR A 133 1.66 6.40 -9.52
CA TYR A 133 2.67 5.53 -8.92
C TYR A 133 2.67 5.61 -7.40
N THR A 134 2.81 4.47 -6.70
CA THR A 134 2.94 4.42 -5.24
C THR A 134 4.41 4.29 -4.85
N ILE A 135 4.93 5.27 -4.10
CA ILE A 135 6.29 5.21 -3.54
C ILE A 135 6.31 4.40 -2.23
N PRO A 136 7.40 3.70 -1.90
CA PRO A 136 7.50 2.83 -0.73
C PRO A 136 7.72 3.58 0.60
N CYS A 137 7.10 4.75 0.74
CA CYS A 137 7.31 5.66 1.86
C CYS A 137 5.98 6.21 2.38
N THR A 138 5.98 6.61 3.65
CA THR A 138 4.80 7.15 4.34
C THR A 138 4.66 8.67 4.23
N SER A 139 5.69 9.32 3.68
CA SER A 139 5.73 10.75 3.37
C SER A 139 6.63 11.01 2.15
N PHE A 140 6.48 12.19 1.55
CA PHE A 140 7.33 12.67 0.45
C PHE A 140 8.65 13.20 1.01
N ASP A 141 9.55 12.30 1.39
CA ASP A 141 10.88 12.66 1.86
C ASP A 141 11.85 12.82 0.68
N LYS A 142 12.15 14.07 0.34
CA LYS A 142 13.06 14.42 -0.76
C LYS A 142 14.51 13.96 -0.52
N SER A 143 14.92 13.74 0.73
CA SER A 143 16.27 13.30 1.08
C SER A 143 16.47 11.79 0.83
N ASN A 144 15.40 11.00 0.92
CA ASN A 144 15.47 9.56 0.82
C ASN A 144 15.37 9.08 -0.64
N VAL A 145 16.42 8.41 -1.11
CA VAL A 145 16.49 7.87 -2.49
C VAL A 145 15.47 6.75 -2.76
N LYS A 146 14.89 6.14 -1.71
CA LYS A 146 13.81 5.16 -1.83
C LYS A 146 12.43 5.79 -1.96
N CYS A 147 12.27 7.08 -1.60
CA CYS A 147 11.00 7.81 -1.60
C CYS A 147 10.75 8.64 -2.86
N ARG A 148 11.37 8.26 -3.98
CA ARG A 148 11.24 8.95 -5.27
C ARG A 148 10.94 7.95 -6.37
N TYR A 149 10.24 8.41 -7.39
CA TYR A 149 10.00 7.61 -8.59
C TYR A 149 11.05 7.99 -9.64
N THR A 150 11.94 7.06 -9.97
CA THR A 150 13.02 7.30 -10.95
C THR A 150 12.80 6.45 -12.19
N VAL A 151 12.63 7.09 -13.34
CA VAL A 151 12.24 6.42 -14.59
C VAL A 151 12.71 7.21 -15.81
N LYS A 152 12.93 6.52 -16.93
CA LYS A 152 13.17 7.18 -18.22
C LYS A 152 11.85 7.64 -18.84
N LEU A 153 11.84 8.80 -19.49
CA LEU A 153 10.64 9.26 -20.19
C LEU A 153 10.29 8.32 -21.36
N SER A 154 11.29 7.73 -22.01
CA SER A 154 11.12 6.72 -23.07
C SER A 154 10.47 5.41 -22.56
N GLU A 155 10.53 5.13 -21.27
CA GLU A 155 9.84 3.99 -20.65
C GLU A 155 8.36 4.29 -20.41
N LEU A 156 8.01 5.55 -20.16
CA LEU A 156 6.64 6.01 -19.91
C LEU A 156 5.83 6.24 -21.19
N LEU A 157 6.48 6.68 -22.26
CA LEU A 157 5.82 7.24 -23.45
C LEU A 157 6.01 6.36 -24.69
N ASP A 158 4.93 6.23 -25.46
CA ASP A 158 4.99 5.74 -26.84
C ASP A 158 5.14 6.93 -27.78
N ILE A 159 6.13 6.86 -28.67
CA ILE A 159 6.52 7.97 -29.55
C ILE A 159 6.74 7.43 -30.95
N THR A 160 6.09 8.06 -31.91
CA THR A 160 6.33 7.81 -33.33
C THR A 160 6.66 9.12 -34.03
N THR A 161 7.60 9.06 -34.97
CA THR A 161 8.01 10.20 -35.80
C THR A 161 7.93 9.82 -37.27
N GLY A 162 7.36 10.68 -38.09
CA GLY A 162 7.25 10.50 -39.53
C GLY A 162 7.52 11.79 -40.28
N PHE A 163 7.70 11.69 -41.60
CA PHE A 163 7.60 12.85 -42.48
C PHE A 163 6.14 13.08 -42.86
N VAL A 164 5.78 14.32 -43.19
CA VAL A 164 4.49 14.62 -43.81
C VAL A 164 4.52 14.10 -45.26
N THR A 165 3.43 13.52 -45.73
CA THR A 165 3.33 12.91 -47.08
C THR A 165 3.55 13.92 -48.21
N SER A 166 3.24 15.19 -48.00
CA SER A 166 3.45 16.28 -48.95
C SER A 166 4.84 16.91 -48.86
N PHE A 167 5.68 16.51 -47.89
CA PHE A 167 7.04 17.01 -47.79
C PHE A 167 7.95 16.25 -48.75
N PRO A 168 8.68 16.95 -49.63
CA PRO A 168 9.51 16.29 -50.62
C PRO A 168 10.68 15.59 -49.91
N THR A 169 10.58 14.26 -49.82
CA THR A 169 11.58 13.40 -49.19
C THR A 169 12.38 12.68 -50.29
N PRO A 170 13.72 12.77 -50.31
CA PRO A 170 14.58 12.05 -51.24
C PRO A 170 14.38 10.55 -51.05
N SER A 171 14.55 9.80 -52.13
CA SER A 171 14.40 8.34 -52.12
C SER A 171 15.33 7.69 -51.09
N GLU A 172 14.71 6.91 -50.18
CA GLU A 172 15.26 5.75 -49.47
C GLU A 172 16.63 5.91 -48.78
N ALA A 173 16.69 6.74 -47.73
CA ALA A 173 17.68 6.60 -46.63
C ALA A 173 17.41 7.55 -45.44
N VAL A 174 16.42 8.44 -45.53
CA VAL A 174 16.25 9.54 -44.58
C VAL A 174 15.41 9.10 -43.38
N ASN A 175 16.03 9.06 -42.20
CA ASN A 175 15.34 8.77 -40.94
C ASN A 175 14.67 10.06 -40.42
N SER A 176 13.35 10.04 -40.25
CA SER A 176 12.59 11.20 -39.71
C SER A 176 13.09 11.65 -38.33
N LYS A 177 13.71 10.73 -37.56
CA LYS A 177 14.31 11.03 -36.25
C LYS A 177 15.48 12.00 -36.33
N ASP A 178 16.17 12.10 -37.47
CA ASP A 178 17.27 13.05 -37.67
C ASP A 178 16.79 14.51 -37.75
N TYR A 179 15.47 14.73 -37.91
CA TYR A 179 14.85 16.02 -38.17
C TYR A 179 13.95 16.49 -37.03
N VAL A 180 13.67 15.62 -36.05
CA VAL A 180 12.83 15.90 -34.90
C VAL A 180 13.70 15.94 -33.65
N PHE A 181 13.79 17.11 -33.06
CA PHE A 181 14.53 17.39 -31.85
C PHE A 181 13.56 17.62 -30.70
N TRP A 182 13.89 17.04 -29.56
CA TRP A 182 13.01 17.10 -28.40
C TRP A 182 13.62 17.91 -27.25
N ARG A 183 12.73 18.60 -26.53
CA ARG A 183 13.03 19.16 -25.22
C ARG A 183 11.87 18.90 -24.27
N TYR A 184 12.17 18.74 -22.99
CA TYR A 184 11.16 18.61 -21.96
C TYR A 184 11.42 19.56 -20.80
N ASN A 185 10.39 19.78 -20.00
CA ASN A 185 10.40 20.60 -18.81
C ASN A 185 9.51 19.94 -17.76
N THR A 186 9.96 19.93 -16.51
CA THR A 186 9.16 19.53 -15.34
C THR A 186 8.76 20.75 -14.52
N ASP A 187 7.46 20.95 -14.26
CA ASP A 187 6.92 21.99 -13.38
C ASP A 187 7.32 23.43 -13.75
N GLY A 188 7.44 23.72 -15.05
CA GLY A 188 7.77 25.07 -15.54
C GLY A 188 9.21 25.51 -15.26
N SER A 189 10.10 24.55 -14.97
CA SER A 189 11.54 24.72 -14.79
C SER A 189 12.28 25.08 -16.10
N THR A 190 13.57 24.78 -16.20
CA THR A 190 14.35 24.96 -17.43
C THR A 190 14.15 23.78 -18.37
N PHE A 191 14.05 24.05 -19.67
CA PHE A 191 14.00 22.99 -20.68
C PHE A 191 15.31 22.18 -20.71
N THR A 192 15.19 20.88 -20.88
CA THR A 192 16.31 19.96 -21.04
C THR A 192 16.19 19.27 -22.39
N LYS A 193 17.30 19.15 -23.13
CA LYS A 193 17.34 18.38 -24.38
C LYS A 193 17.05 16.92 -24.07
N TRP A 194 16.23 16.28 -24.87
CA TRP A 194 15.91 14.86 -24.73
C TRP A 194 16.04 14.13 -26.05
N ASP A 195 16.46 12.88 -25.95
CA ASP A 195 16.56 11.95 -27.06
C ASP A 195 15.91 10.64 -26.61
N PRO A 196 14.75 10.24 -27.18
CA PRO A 196 14.06 9.04 -26.76
C PRO A 196 14.86 7.74 -26.98
N LEU A 197 15.94 7.76 -27.76
CA LEU A 197 16.81 6.61 -27.98
C LEU A 197 17.98 6.52 -26.98
N ALA A 198 18.30 7.62 -26.30
CA ALA A 198 19.47 7.73 -25.44
C ALA A 198 19.18 8.47 -24.12
N ASP A 199 17.93 8.41 -23.64
CA ASP A 199 17.53 9.16 -22.45
C ASP A 199 18.00 8.54 -21.13
N THR A 200 18.18 9.43 -20.17
CA THR A 200 18.55 9.13 -18.79
C THR A 200 17.34 9.18 -17.89
N ALA A 201 17.35 8.40 -16.82
CA ALA A 201 16.26 8.41 -15.86
C ALA A 201 16.20 9.75 -15.12
N ILE A 202 14.99 10.22 -14.85
CA ILE A 202 14.71 11.41 -14.05
C ILE A 202 13.95 11.00 -12.79
N SER A 203 14.12 11.77 -11.71
CA SER A 203 13.44 11.51 -10.44
C SER A 203 12.30 12.49 -10.21
N PHE A 204 11.12 11.93 -9.93
CA PHE A 204 9.95 12.65 -9.44
C PHE A 204 9.87 12.50 -7.93
N LEU A 205 9.72 13.62 -7.22
CA LEU A 205 9.72 13.67 -5.75
C LEU A 205 8.44 14.25 -5.16
N ASP A 206 7.72 15.06 -5.94
CA ASP A 206 6.52 15.74 -5.48
C ASP A 206 5.26 14.89 -5.74
N ALA A 207 4.20 15.15 -4.99
CA ALA A 207 2.94 14.42 -5.10
C ALA A 207 2.33 14.51 -6.51
N SER A 208 2.56 15.62 -7.20
CA SER A 208 2.18 15.81 -8.59
C SER A 208 3.25 16.65 -9.29
N THR A 209 3.73 16.16 -10.43
CA THR A 209 4.65 16.86 -11.32
C THR A 209 4.06 16.89 -12.72
N THR A 210 4.05 18.06 -13.35
CA THR A 210 3.64 18.24 -14.74
C THR A 210 4.86 18.18 -15.64
N VAL A 211 4.84 17.28 -16.62
CA VAL A 211 5.89 17.16 -17.64
C VAL A 211 5.36 17.74 -18.95
N VAL A 212 6.04 18.74 -19.49
CA VAL A 212 5.78 19.30 -20.81
C VAL A 212 6.88 18.83 -21.74
N LEU A 213 6.49 18.14 -22.82
CA LEU A 213 7.38 17.64 -23.85
C LEU A 213 7.07 18.34 -25.17
N GLU A 214 8.09 18.83 -25.85
CA GLU A 214 7.95 19.49 -27.14
C GLU A 214 8.82 18.84 -28.22
N ALA A 215 8.21 18.62 -29.38
CA ALA A 215 8.88 18.15 -30.59
C ALA A 215 9.08 19.32 -31.55
N TRP A 216 10.30 19.51 -32.05
CA TRP A 216 10.68 20.61 -32.91
C TRP A 216 11.45 20.12 -34.12
N THR A 217 11.27 20.76 -35.27
CA THR A 217 12.25 20.67 -36.37
C THR A 217 13.08 21.95 -36.41
N ALA A 218 14.04 22.02 -37.34
CA ALA A 218 14.74 23.27 -37.65
C ALA A 218 13.80 24.39 -38.18
N CYS A 219 12.56 24.07 -38.53
CA CYS A 219 11.57 25.02 -39.05
C CYS A 219 10.50 25.45 -38.04
N GLY A 220 10.41 24.83 -36.87
CA GLY A 220 9.39 25.18 -35.88
C GLY A 220 8.85 23.98 -35.11
N ARG A 221 7.88 24.20 -34.24
CA ARG A 221 7.30 23.16 -33.40
C ARG A 221 6.37 22.25 -34.20
N VAL A 222 6.49 20.95 -33.97
CA VAL A 222 5.65 19.91 -34.56
C VAL A 222 4.50 19.57 -33.64
N ASN A 223 4.81 19.35 -32.36
CA ASN A 223 3.83 18.93 -31.36
C ASN A 223 4.25 19.35 -29.95
N GLN A 224 3.27 19.46 -29.06
CA GLN A 224 3.45 19.61 -27.62
C GLN A 224 2.58 18.58 -26.93
N PHE A 225 3.16 17.81 -26.01
CA PHE A 225 2.46 16.85 -25.18
C PHE A 225 2.69 17.18 -23.70
N THR A 226 1.61 17.20 -22.92
CA THR A 226 1.68 17.43 -21.48
C THR A 226 1.04 16.24 -20.77
N PHE A 227 1.74 15.69 -19.78
CA PHE A 227 1.23 14.63 -18.93
C PHE A 227 1.64 14.86 -17.47
N GLY A 228 0.84 14.34 -16.54
CA GLY A 228 1.13 14.40 -15.11
C GLY A 228 1.79 13.11 -14.60
N VAL A 229 2.70 13.25 -13.65
CA VAL A 229 3.21 12.15 -12.82
C VAL A 229 2.71 12.38 -11.40
N ASN A 230 1.84 11.50 -10.92
CA ASN A 230 1.19 11.61 -9.62
C ASN A 230 1.68 10.50 -8.71
N LEU A 231 2.32 10.89 -7.61
CA LEU A 231 2.89 9.99 -6.63
C LEU A 231 1.98 9.86 -5.42
N PHE A 232 1.81 8.63 -4.94
CA PHE A 232 1.09 8.33 -3.71
C PHE A 232 2.02 7.72 -2.68
N VAL A 233 1.94 8.20 -1.44
CA VAL A 233 2.60 7.59 -0.30
C VAL A 233 1.79 6.41 0.22
N GLN A 234 2.49 5.49 0.82
CA GLN A 234 1.91 4.37 1.55
C GLN A 234 1.35 4.83 2.90
N SER A 235 0.19 4.27 3.29
CA SER A 235 -0.25 4.37 4.67
C SER A 235 0.78 3.69 5.57
N ALA A 236 1.15 4.37 6.66
CA ALA A 236 2.08 3.84 7.65
C ALA A 236 1.48 2.61 8.33
N LEU A 237 2.30 1.58 8.50
CA LEU A 237 2.00 0.52 9.45
C LEU A 237 2.25 1.06 10.86
N THR A 238 1.38 0.74 11.82
CA THR A 238 1.50 1.21 13.20
C THR A 238 1.30 0.07 14.21
N CYS A 239 2.00 0.18 15.33
CA CYS A 239 1.80 -0.67 16.51
C CYS A 239 0.92 0.00 17.59
N SER A 240 0.36 1.19 17.32
CA SER A 240 -0.33 2.01 18.34
C SER A 240 -1.52 1.32 19.02
N LYS A 241 -2.15 0.35 18.37
CA LYS A 241 -3.24 -0.47 18.93
C LYS A 241 -2.82 -1.88 19.27
N PHE A 242 -1.54 -2.24 19.11
CA PHE A 242 -1.08 -3.61 19.22
C PHE A 242 -1.39 -4.25 20.57
N ASP A 243 -1.12 -3.55 21.68
CA ASP A 243 -1.43 -4.03 23.02
C ASP A 243 -2.93 -4.30 23.20
N SER A 244 -3.79 -3.46 22.62
CA SER A 244 -5.24 -3.62 22.71
C SER A 244 -5.81 -4.81 21.92
N MET A 245 -5.01 -5.39 21.01
CA MET A 245 -5.36 -6.62 20.28
C MET A 245 -5.25 -7.86 21.17
N TRP A 246 -4.47 -7.78 22.25
CA TRP A 246 -4.21 -8.86 23.20
C TRP A 246 -5.02 -8.64 24.46
N LYS A 247 -5.99 -9.53 24.72
CA LYS A 247 -6.92 -9.37 25.85
C LYS A 247 -6.97 -10.64 26.68
N PHE A 248 -6.86 -10.48 27.99
CA PHE A 248 -7.10 -11.58 28.92
C PHE A 248 -8.59 -11.73 29.20
N ILE A 249 -9.07 -12.98 29.21
CA ILE A 249 -10.42 -13.32 29.65
C ILE A 249 -10.33 -13.75 31.11
N GLU A 250 -10.68 -12.83 31.99
CA GLU A 250 -10.73 -13.05 33.44
C GLU A 250 -12.16 -13.39 33.87
N LYS A 251 -12.30 -14.14 34.98
CA LYS A 251 -13.61 -14.35 35.62
C LYS A 251 -13.97 -13.10 36.43
N TYR A 252 -15.26 -12.76 36.44
CA TYR A 252 -15.79 -11.62 37.19
C TYR A 252 -15.37 -11.68 38.68
N GLY A 253 -14.67 -10.65 39.16
CA GLY A 253 -14.28 -10.50 40.57
C GLY A 253 -12.86 -10.97 40.94
N ILE A 254 -12.10 -11.56 40.01
CA ILE A 254 -10.67 -11.88 40.18
C ILE A 254 -9.90 -11.08 39.14
N GLN A 255 -9.19 -10.04 39.59
CA GLN A 255 -8.35 -9.20 38.74
C GLN A 255 -6.96 -9.13 39.33
N GLY A 256 -5.95 -9.15 38.46
CA GLY A 256 -4.57 -8.96 38.88
C GLY A 256 -4.30 -7.50 39.22
N GLY A 257 -3.11 -7.25 39.78
CA GLY A 257 -2.61 -5.88 39.97
C GLY A 257 -2.25 -5.20 38.64
N GLU A 258 -1.89 -3.93 38.68
CA GLU A 258 -1.46 -3.18 37.49
C GLU A 258 -0.30 -3.91 36.76
N GLY A 259 -0.52 -4.28 35.50
CA GLY A 259 0.46 -4.98 34.66
C GLY A 259 0.63 -6.49 34.92
N VAL A 260 -0.23 -7.11 35.73
CA VAL A 260 -0.25 -8.55 36.00
C VAL A 260 -1.66 -9.09 35.79
N TYR A 261 -1.78 -10.18 35.05
CA TYR A 261 -3.04 -10.87 34.79
C TYR A 261 -3.14 -12.14 35.63
N CYS A 262 -4.37 -12.55 35.90
CA CYS A 262 -4.62 -13.76 36.68
C CYS A 262 -4.73 -15.00 35.79
N ALA A 263 -4.30 -16.14 36.32
CA ALA A 263 -4.77 -17.44 35.86
C ALA A 263 -6.31 -17.47 35.90
N TYR A 264 -6.92 -18.25 35.02
CA TYR A 264 -8.36 -18.45 35.09
C TYR A 264 -8.69 -19.24 36.36
N GLU A 265 -9.68 -18.81 37.12
CA GLU A 265 -10.02 -19.34 38.46
C GLU A 265 -9.88 -20.87 38.57
N GLY A 266 -9.06 -21.33 39.50
CA GLY A 266 -8.76 -22.73 39.81
C GLY A 266 -7.84 -23.43 38.80
N SER A 267 -7.45 -22.75 37.73
CA SER A 267 -6.76 -23.33 36.57
C SER A 267 -5.28 -22.94 36.56
N ASP A 268 -4.45 -23.77 35.94
CA ASP A 268 -3.02 -23.53 35.75
C ASP A 268 -2.70 -22.75 34.47
N PHE A 269 -3.70 -22.09 33.87
CA PHE A 269 -3.54 -21.30 32.66
C PHE A 269 -4.40 -20.03 32.68
N ALA A 270 -3.97 -19.00 31.96
CA ALA A 270 -4.78 -17.82 31.64
C ALA A 270 -5.32 -17.90 30.22
N ILE A 271 -6.43 -17.22 29.92
CA ILE A 271 -7.00 -17.19 28.57
C ILE A 271 -6.62 -15.88 27.88
N LEU A 272 -5.82 -15.97 26.84
CA LEU A 272 -5.38 -14.86 26.00
C LEU A 272 -6.15 -14.86 24.67
N LYS A 273 -6.80 -13.74 24.35
CA LYS A 273 -7.46 -13.50 23.07
C LYS A 273 -6.61 -12.60 22.19
N PHE A 274 -6.38 -13.03 20.96
CA PHE A 274 -5.93 -12.17 19.87
C PHE A 274 -7.14 -11.70 19.06
N ASP A 275 -7.37 -10.39 18.99
CA ASP A 275 -8.46 -9.77 18.23
C ASP A 275 -7.92 -8.56 17.45
N MET A 276 -7.71 -8.75 16.15
CA MET A 276 -7.11 -7.74 15.27
C MET A 276 -7.97 -7.52 14.04
N ALA A 277 -8.18 -6.25 13.68
CA ALA A 277 -8.65 -5.85 12.36
C ALA A 277 -7.54 -5.15 11.57
N VAL A 278 -7.50 -5.29 10.25
CA VAL A 278 -6.47 -4.65 9.39
C VAL A 278 -6.43 -3.13 9.58
N THR A 279 -7.57 -2.50 9.88
CA THR A 279 -7.66 -1.07 10.19
C THR A 279 -6.86 -0.65 11.42
N ASP A 280 -6.59 -1.56 12.34
CA ASP A 280 -5.82 -1.27 13.55
C ASP A 280 -4.31 -1.16 13.28
N VAL A 281 -3.84 -1.69 12.14
CA VAL A 281 -2.43 -1.68 11.72
C VAL A 281 -2.17 -0.70 10.58
N VAL A 282 -3.08 -0.58 9.60
CA VAL A 282 -2.87 0.19 8.36
C VAL A 282 -3.82 1.39 8.24
N GLY A 283 -4.79 1.53 9.16
CA GLY A 283 -5.82 2.57 9.09
C GLY A 283 -6.80 2.44 7.91
N GLN A 284 -6.75 1.33 7.16
CA GLN A 284 -7.51 1.11 5.94
C GLN A 284 -8.22 -0.25 5.95
N THR A 285 -9.42 -0.34 5.37
CA THR A 285 -10.28 -1.54 5.39
C THR A 285 -9.95 -2.59 4.34
N ASN A 286 -9.34 -2.20 3.20
CA ASN A 286 -9.15 -3.07 2.03
C ASN A 286 -7.68 -3.39 1.71
N SER A 287 -6.79 -3.29 2.70
CA SER A 287 -5.38 -3.64 2.52
C SER A 287 -5.17 -5.14 2.71
N ALA A 288 -4.51 -5.81 1.76
CA ALA A 288 -3.99 -7.15 1.97
C ALA A 288 -2.82 -7.06 2.98
N LEU A 289 -2.98 -7.66 4.15
CA LEU A 289 -2.00 -7.61 5.24
C LEU A 289 -1.65 -9.04 5.66
N GLY A 290 -0.37 -9.38 5.54
CA GLY A 290 0.21 -10.56 6.17
C GLY A 290 0.52 -10.31 7.63
N VAL A 291 0.31 -11.33 8.45
CA VAL A 291 0.42 -11.28 9.91
C VAL A 291 1.08 -12.58 10.35
N LYS A 292 2.25 -12.47 10.96
CA LYS A 292 2.88 -13.59 11.65
C LYS A 292 3.13 -13.22 13.10
N CYS A 293 2.49 -13.91 14.03
CA CYS A 293 2.64 -13.69 15.46
C CYS A 293 3.28 -14.90 16.11
N ASP A 294 4.37 -14.67 16.83
CA ASP A 294 5.10 -15.66 17.62
C ASP A 294 5.01 -15.29 19.11
N ILE A 295 4.96 -16.30 19.98
CA ILE A 295 4.97 -16.12 21.44
C ILE A 295 6.15 -16.85 22.06
N MET A 296 6.68 -16.24 23.11
CA MET A 296 7.59 -16.82 24.07
C MET A 296 6.93 -16.79 25.45
N VAL A 297 7.02 -17.86 26.20
CA VAL A 297 6.55 -17.96 27.59
C VAL A 297 7.68 -18.49 28.45
N LYS A 298 7.87 -17.93 29.65
CA LYS A 298 8.93 -18.33 30.56
C LYS A 298 8.61 -17.96 32.01
N GLU A 299 9.36 -18.55 32.94
CA GLU A 299 9.39 -18.06 34.32
C GLU A 299 9.90 -16.62 34.35
N THR A 300 9.29 -15.77 35.16
CA THR A 300 9.65 -14.34 35.24
C THR A 300 11.07 -14.20 35.77
N GLY A 301 11.95 -13.55 34.99
CA GLY A 301 13.37 -13.40 35.31
C GLY A 301 14.27 -14.51 34.74
N ALA A 302 13.71 -15.58 34.18
CA ALA A 302 14.48 -16.62 33.52
C ALA A 302 15.00 -16.20 32.12
N ALA A 303 15.89 -17.01 31.56
CA ALA A 303 16.37 -16.87 30.19
C ALA A 303 15.22 -17.01 29.17
N ASP A 304 15.38 -16.39 28.01
CA ASP A 304 14.42 -16.50 26.91
C ASP A 304 14.32 -17.93 26.39
N THR A 305 13.09 -18.39 26.19
CA THR A 305 12.77 -19.69 25.61
C THR A 305 12.62 -19.57 24.09
N GLN A 306 12.70 -20.69 23.37
CA GLN A 306 12.40 -20.70 21.94
C GLN A 306 10.94 -20.31 21.69
N ILE A 307 10.71 -19.47 20.68
CA ILE A 307 9.38 -18.98 20.29
C ILE A 307 8.55 -20.05 19.57
N VAL A 308 7.23 -19.92 19.64
CA VAL A 308 6.28 -20.72 18.83
C VAL A 308 5.33 -19.79 18.07
N THR A 309 4.99 -20.15 16.83
CA THR A 309 4.05 -19.37 16.02
C THR A 309 2.61 -19.62 16.46
N LEU A 310 1.90 -18.54 16.81
CA LEU A 310 0.47 -18.53 17.15
C LEU A 310 -0.41 -18.29 15.93
N VAL A 311 0.00 -17.34 15.09
CA VAL A 311 -0.76 -16.88 13.93
C VAL A 311 0.20 -16.79 12.75
N ASP A 312 -0.20 -17.37 11.63
CA ASP A 312 0.39 -17.10 10.32
C ASP A 312 -0.78 -17.00 9.34
N ASP A 313 -1.09 -15.77 8.93
CA ASP A 313 -2.22 -15.46 8.07
C ASP A 313 -1.80 -14.39 7.06
N GLN A 314 -2.23 -14.54 5.80
CA GLN A 314 -1.84 -13.66 4.70
C GLN A 314 -3.01 -12.97 4.01
N ILE A 315 -4.25 -13.24 4.45
CA ILE A 315 -5.46 -12.91 3.68
C ILE A 315 -6.61 -12.33 4.53
N SER A 316 -6.64 -12.60 5.83
CA SER A 316 -7.75 -12.26 6.70
C SER A 316 -7.78 -10.77 7.03
N THR A 317 -8.94 -10.14 6.82
CA THR A 317 -9.15 -8.73 7.19
C THR A 317 -9.43 -8.53 8.68
N ARG A 318 -9.80 -9.61 9.38
CA ARG A 318 -9.96 -9.68 10.83
C ARG A 318 -9.57 -11.07 11.34
N ILE A 319 -8.83 -11.12 12.43
CA ILE A 319 -8.41 -12.36 13.09
C ILE A 319 -8.91 -12.29 14.53
N SER A 320 -9.62 -13.33 14.97
CA SER A 320 -10.06 -13.49 16.36
C SER A 320 -9.79 -14.92 16.81
N LYS A 321 -8.83 -15.13 17.71
CA LYS A 321 -8.43 -16.45 18.22
C LYS A 321 -8.21 -16.41 19.74
N TYR A 322 -8.43 -17.52 20.42
CA TYR A 322 -8.12 -17.69 21.84
C TYR A 322 -6.97 -18.69 22.02
N TYR A 323 -6.18 -18.46 23.06
CA TYR A 323 -5.07 -19.31 23.47
C TYR A 323 -5.11 -19.45 24.99
N GLY A 324 -4.96 -20.68 25.50
CA GLY A 324 -4.67 -20.89 26.93
C GLY A 324 -3.16 -20.75 27.14
N VAL A 325 -2.70 -19.90 28.04
CA VAL A 325 -1.28 -19.74 28.37
C VAL A 325 -1.04 -20.37 29.74
N GLU A 326 -0.40 -21.53 29.76
CA GLU A 326 -0.06 -22.25 31.00
C GLU A 326 0.96 -21.45 31.82
N LEU A 327 0.76 -21.45 33.14
CA LEU A 327 1.74 -20.93 34.06
C LEU A 327 2.94 -21.88 34.08
N VAL A 328 4.15 -21.30 34.05
CA VAL A 328 5.37 -22.07 34.22
C VAL A 328 5.41 -22.61 35.63
N ASN A 329 5.29 -23.93 35.75
CA ASN A 329 5.28 -24.62 37.02
C ASN A 329 6.72 -24.98 37.42
N ASN A 330 7.30 -24.20 38.33
CA ASN A 330 8.58 -24.52 38.99
C ASN A 330 8.33 -24.63 40.49
N PRO A 331 8.46 -25.83 41.08
CA PRO A 331 8.12 -26.09 42.49
C PRO A 331 9.01 -25.34 43.49
N THR A 332 10.09 -24.70 43.02
CA THR A 332 11.04 -23.99 43.88
C THR A 332 11.01 -22.47 43.76
N THR A 333 10.57 -21.90 42.63
CA THR A 333 10.79 -20.47 42.34
C THR A 333 9.70 -19.75 41.53
N ALA A 334 8.84 -20.42 40.76
CA ALA A 334 7.95 -19.70 39.84
C ALA A 334 6.72 -19.14 40.56
N GLN A 335 6.78 -17.86 40.92
CA GLN A 335 5.61 -17.10 41.36
C GLN A 335 4.86 -16.44 40.19
N LYS A 336 5.53 -16.23 39.05
CA LYS A 336 4.97 -15.47 37.91
C LYS A 336 5.48 -16.00 36.58
N THR A 337 4.62 -15.99 35.59
CA THR A 337 4.91 -16.38 34.20
C THR A 337 4.95 -15.15 33.30
N THR A 338 6.05 -14.92 32.59
CA THR A 338 6.15 -13.83 31.62
C THR A 338 5.89 -14.37 30.22
N GLY A 339 4.96 -13.73 29.50
CA GLY A 339 4.74 -13.95 28.08
C GLY A 339 5.19 -12.75 27.25
N VAL A 340 5.80 -13.02 26.10
CA VAL A 340 6.21 -12.00 25.13
C VAL A 340 5.68 -12.41 23.77
N VAL A 341 4.86 -11.54 23.18
CA VAL A 341 4.32 -11.74 21.83
C VAL A 341 4.99 -10.78 20.87
N HIS A 342 5.43 -11.31 19.74
CA HIS A 342 6.01 -10.57 18.63
C HIS A 342 5.17 -10.82 17.39
N CYS A 343 4.64 -9.76 16.77
CA CYS A 343 3.96 -9.89 15.49
C CYS A 343 4.66 -9.07 14.41
N LYS A 344 4.94 -9.72 13.29
CA LYS A 344 5.36 -9.09 12.05
C LYS A 344 4.16 -8.90 11.14
N PHE A 345 3.88 -7.65 10.81
CA PHE A 345 2.87 -7.27 9.83
C PHE A 345 3.56 -6.93 8.51
N THR A 346 3.10 -7.52 7.41
CA THR A 346 3.69 -7.34 6.07
C THR A 346 2.63 -6.92 5.06
N ARG A 347 2.91 -5.89 4.27
CA ARG A 347 2.06 -5.48 3.15
C ARG A 347 2.83 -5.49 1.85
N THR A 348 2.30 -6.20 0.87
CA THR A 348 2.80 -6.19 -0.50
C THR A 348 2.31 -4.95 -1.23
N VAL A 349 3.21 -4.24 -1.89
CA VAL A 349 2.89 -3.05 -2.67
C VAL A 349 3.18 -3.34 -4.13
N GLN A 350 2.13 -3.20 -4.94
CA GLN A 350 2.25 -3.33 -6.39
C GLN A 350 2.74 -2.00 -6.96
N SER A 351 3.90 -2.05 -7.61
CA SER A 351 4.39 -0.98 -8.48
C SER A 351 4.65 -1.54 -9.89
N TYR A 352 4.74 -0.66 -10.90
CA TYR A 352 4.87 -1.02 -12.32
C TYR A 352 6.02 -2.00 -12.63
N SER A 353 7.10 -1.98 -11.85
CA SER A 353 8.29 -2.81 -12.10
C SER A 353 8.80 -3.57 -10.89
N ARG A 354 8.15 -3.41 -9.72
CA ARG A 354 8.66 -3.98 -8.47
C ARG A 354 7.53 -4.31 -7.49
N THR A 355 7.62 -5.49 -6.92
CA THR A 355 6.84 -5.87 -5.74
C THR A 355 7.68 -5.52 -4.53
N ASP A 356 7.35 -4.42 -3.85
CA ASP A 356 8.02 -4.04 -2.61
C ASP A 356 7.18 -4.52 -1.42
N ILE A 357 7.86 -5.04 -0.39
CA ILE A 357 7.22 -5.49 0.85
C ILE A 357 7.55 -4.48 1.93
N ASN A 358 6.52 -3.86 2.50
CA ASN A 358 6.64 -3.02 3.70
C ASN A 358 6.29 -3.87 4.93
N SER A 359 7.04 -3.73 6.03
CA SER A 359 6.76 -4.49 7.25
C SER A 359 7.04 -3.71 8.52
N ILE A 360 6.30 -4.03 9.57
CA ILE A 360 6.55 -3.55 10.93
C ILE A 360 6.52 -4.73 11.91
N ASP A 361 7.41 -4.68 12.90
CA ASP A 361 7.46 -5.64 13.99
C ASP A 361 6.93 -4.96 15.27
N CYS A 362 5.87 -5.53 15.84
CA CYS A 362 5.25 -5.07 17.07
C CYS A 362 5.49 -6.07 18.20
N ARG A 363 5.66 -5.58 19.43
CA ARG A 363 5.96 -6.39 20.61
C ARG A 363 5.02 -6.03 21.75
N HIS A 364 4.53 -7.05 22.44
CA HIS A 364 3.71 -6.95 23.64
C HIS A 364 4.28 -7.89 24.70
N SER A 365 4.26 -7.49 25.96
CA SER A 365 4.74 -8.33 27.07
C SER A 365 3.73 -8.25 28.21
N PHE A 366 3.49 -9.39 28.84
CA PHE A 366 2.54 -9.53 29.93
C PHE A 366 3.09 -10.48 30.99
N THR A 367 2.52 -10.39 32.19
CA THR A 367 2.83 -11.31 33.29
C THR A 367 1.55 -11.96 33.78
N ILE A 368 1.56 -13.26 34.00
CA ILE A 368 0.47 -14.06 34.56
C ILE A 368 0.90 -14.56 35.95
N THR A 369 -0.02 -14.52 36.91
CA THR A 369 0.17 -15.11 38.24
C THR A 369 -1.07 -15.91 38.62
N ASP A 370 -0.89 -16.88 39.51
CA ASP A 370 -2.02 -17.45 40.23
C ASP A 370 -2.54 -16.40 41.22
N CYS A 371 -3.84 -16.12 41.13
CA CYS A 371 -4.54 -15.14 41.96
C CYS A 371 -5.55 -15.77 42.92
N ASP A 372 -5.67 -17.10 42.89
CA ASP A 372 -6.59 -17.78 43.77
C ASP A 372 -6.12 -17.64 45.22
N LYS A 373 -7.09 -17.55 46.14
CA LYS A 373 -6.78 -17.49 47.56
C LYS A 373 -6.22 -18.84 47.99
N PRO A 374 -5.14 -18.88 48.80
CA PRO A 374 -4.65 -20.13 49.34
C PRO A 374 -5.77 -20.88 50.09
N GLU A 375 -6.09 -22.09 49.66
CA GLU A 375 -7.05 -22.93 50.39
C GLU A 375 -6.40 -23.44 51.68
N LEU A 376 -6.84 -22.94 52.83
CA LEU A 376 -6.32 -23.31 54.16
C LEU A 376 -6.90 -24.64 54.68
N ASN A 377 -7.88 -25.25 54.01
CA ASN A 377 -8.51 -26.49 54.46
C ASN A 377 -7.82 -27.73 53.89
N CYS A 378 -6.83 -28.21 54.63
CA CYS A 378 -6.16 -29.51 54.44
C CYS A 378 -7.00 -30.71 54.95
N GLU A 379 -8.33 -30.65 54.97
CA GLU A 379 -9.13 -31.78 55.44
C GLU A 379 -9.25 -32.85 54.34
N LYS A 380 -8.52 -33.96 54.55
CA LYS A 380 -8.51 -35.23 53.79
C LYS A 380 -8.02 -35.16 52.34
N LYS A 381 -6.75 -34.79 52.16
CA LYS A 381 -6.00 -34.78 50.88
C LYS A 381 -6.03 -36.09 50.08
N GLU A 382 -6.21 -37.25 50.72
CA GLU A 382 -6.19 -38.56 50.03
C GLU A 382 -7.40 -38.80 49.09
N ASN A 383 -8.47 -38.00 49.23
CA ASN A 383 -9.67 -38.09 48.38
C ASN A 383 -9.82 -36.95 47.37
N MET A 384 -8.89 -36.00 47.32
CA MET A 384 -8.95 -34.89 46.39
C MET A 384 -8.49 -35.32 44.99
N CYS A 385 -9.31 -35.01 43.99
CA CYS A 385 -9.05 -35.29 42.58
C CYS A 385 -7.71 -34.67 42.11
N SER A 386 -7.37 -33.48 42.60
CA SER A 386 -6.09 -32.81 42.35
C SER A 386 -4.89 -33.65 42.77
N VAL A 387 -4.95 -34.37 43.89
CA VAL A 387 -3.86 -35.22 44.39
C VAL A 387 -3.74 -36.53 43.59
N LYS A 388 -4.88 -37.15 43.24
CA LYS A 388 -4.89 -38.42 42.49
C LYS A 388 -4.42 -38.26 41.04
N CYS A 389 -4.59 -37.07 40.48
CA CYS A 389 -4.19 -36.73 39.11
C CYS A 389 -2.88 -35.95 39.02
N ALA A 390 -2.29 -35.58 40.16
CA ALA A 390 -0.99 -34.92 40.17
C ALA A 390 0.07 -35.82 39.50
N GLY A 391 0.74 -35.27 38.46
CA GLY A 391 1.75 -36.00 37.69
C GLY A 391 1.20 -37.04 36.72
N ASP A 392 -0.12 -37.10 36.51
CA ASP A 392 -0.71 -37.90 35.44
C ASP A 392 -0.45 -37.23 34.08
N PRO A 393 -0.21 -38.00 33.00
CA PRO A 393 -0.14 -37.43 31.65
C PRO A 393 -1.45 -36.79 31.18
N ALA A 394 -2.59 -37.24 31.70
CA ALA A 394 -3.90 -36.67 31.41
C ALA A 394 -4.21 -35.49 32.36
N PRO A 395 -4.78 -34.39 31.85
CA PRO A 395 -5.07 -33.20 32.65
C PRO A 395 -5.94 -33.48 33.88
N GLY A 396 -5.49 -32.99 35.03
CA GLY A 396 -6.20 -33.01 36.30
C GLY A 396 -7.37 -32.03 36.37
N ILE A 397 -8.01 -31.92 37.52
CA ILE A 397 -9.12 -30.96 37.71
C ILE A 397 -8.65 -29.54 37.42
N PHE A 398 -9.43 -28.81 36.61
CA PHE A 398 -9.19 -27.46 36.12
C PHE A 398 -7.95 -27.24 35.24
N GLU A 399 -7.19 -28.29 34.93
CA GLU A 399 -6.11 -28.22 33.94
C GLU A 399 -6.68 -28.21 32.51
N ALA A 400 -5.92 -27.63 31.58
CA ALA A 400 -6.32 -27.52 30.19
C ALA A 400 -6.40 -28.88 29.49
N CYS A 401 -7.53 -29.17 28.84
CA CYS A 401 -7.80 -30.45 28.18
C CYS A 401 -8.17 -30.33 26.69
N GLY A 402 -8.30 -29.10 26.17
CA GLY A 402 -8.64 -28.85 24.79
C GLY A 402 -8.44 -27.39 24.39
N GLY A 403 -8.33 -27.15 23.08
CA GLY A 403 -8.02 -25.84 22.51
C GLY A 403 -6.54 -25.68 22.18
N SER A 404 -6.13 -24.44 21.86
CA SER A 404 -4.74 -24.09 21.55
C SER A 404 -4.04 -23.63 22.82
N ILE A 405 -3.21 -24.48 23.43
CA ILE A 405 -2.57 -24.22 24.73
C ILE A 405 -1.08 -23.95 24.53
N VAL A 406 -0.63 -22.77 24.92
CA VAL A 406 0.77 -22.38 24.96
C VAL A 406 1.37 -22.83 26.28
N ALA A 407 2.35 -23.71 26.20
CA ALA A 407 3.08 -24.24 27.34
C ALA A 407 4.58 -23.96 27.19
N SER A 408 5.32 -24.04 28.29
CA SER A 408 6.78 -23.86 28.27
C SER A 408 7.51 -24.93 29.06
N SER A 409 8.68 -25.31 28.55
CA SER A 409 9.73 -25.98 29.30
C SER A 409 10.80 -24.97 29.73
N ALA A 410 11.91 -25.44 30.29
CA ALA A 410 13.05 -24.59 30.66
C ALA A 410 13.70 -23.87 29.47
N THR A 411 13.59 -24.40 28.25
CA THR A 411 14.26 -23.83 27.07
C THR A 411 13.32 -23.52 25.91
N ASN A 412 12.11 -24.10 25.86
CA ASN A 412 11.24 -24.02 24.70
C ASN A 412 9.81 -23.66 25.09
N THR A 413 9.19 -22.73 24.37
CA THR A 413 7.73 -22.58 24.31
C THR A 413 7.18 -23.44 23.19
N PHE A 414 6.02 -24.07 23.41
CA PHE A 414 5.37 -24.93 22.43
C PHE A 414 3.85 -24.86 22.52
N LEU A 415 3.17 -25.19 21.43
CA LEU A 415 1.71 -25.21 21.35
C LEU A 415 1.22 -26.66 21.49
N LYS A 416 0.47 -26.94 22.55
CA LYS A 416 -0.31 -28.17 22.71
C LYS A 416 -1.66 -27.97 22.03
N THR A 417 -1.97 -28.82 21.07
CA THR A 417 -3.26 -28.82 20.37
C THR A 417 -3.85 -30.23 20.48
N PRO A 418 -4.58 -30.54 21.56
CA PRO A 418 -5.08 -31.89 21.80
C PRO A 418 -5.98 -32.35 20.65
N THR A 419 -5.68 -33.50 20.05
CA THR A 419 -6.52 -34.10 19.00
C THR A 419 -7.78 -34.74 19.56
N GLU A 420 -7.73 -35.20 20.81
CA GLU A 420 -8.86 -35.77 21.56
C GLU A 420 -8.87 -35.16 22.97
N PRO A 421 -9.95 -34.48 23.39
CA PRO A 421 -10.00 -33.88 24.72
C PRO A 421 -10.13 -34.97 25.79
N THR A 422 -9.10 -35.11 26.63
CA THR A 422 -9.06 -36.13 27.68
C THR A 422 -8.85 -35.49 29.05
N CYS A 423 -9.38 -36.13 30.08
CA CYS A 423 -9.21 -35.74 31.48
C CYS A 423 -8.78 -36.95 32.29
N CYS A 424 -8.05 -36.70 33.36
CA CYS A 424 -7.65 -37.73 34.31
C CYS A 424 -8.87 -38.51 34.83
N ASN A 425 -8.79 -39.84 34.78
CA ASN A 425 -9.86 -40.77 35.17
C ASN A 425 -9.70 -41.33 36.59
N LYS A 426 -8.69 -40.88 37.33
CA LYS A 426 -8.36 -41.36 38.69
C LYS A 426 -9.22 -40.70 39.79
N CYS A 427 -10.08 -39.76 39.41
CA CYS A 427 -10.97 -39.07 40.34
C CYS A 427 -12.22 -39.87 40.66
N ASN A 428 -12.72 -39.75 41.89
CA ASN A 428 -13.94 -40.44 42.33
C ASN A 428 -15.18 -39.99 41.53
N LYS A 429 -15.21 -38.71 41.10
CA LYS A 429 -16.18 -38.20 40.14
C LYS A 429 -15.50 -38.07 38.78
N PRO A 430 -16.12 -38.55 37.69
CA PRO A 430 -15.51 -38.41 36.37
C PRO A 430 -15.41 -36.94 35.98
N LEU A 431 -14.23 -36.58 35.49
CA LEU A 431 -13.94 -35.28 34.90
C LEU A 431 -14.38 -35.26 33.44
N VAL A 432 -14.95 -34.14 33.00
CA VAL A 432 -15.37 -33.88 31.64
C VAL A 432 -14.64 -32.66 31.12
N CYS A 433 -14.16 -32.73 29.88
CA CYS A 433 -13.47 -31.62 29.24
C CYS A 433 -14.48 -30.58 28.72
N THR A 434 -14.66 -29.50 29.47
CA THR A 434 -15.69 -28.48 29.25
C THR A 434 -15.07 -27.17 28.75
N SER A 435 -15.74 -26.48 27.83
CA SER A 435 -15.32 -25.17 27.35
C SER A 435 -15.36 -24.13 28.45
N VAL A 436 -14.31 -23.31 28.52
CA VAL A 436 -14.27 -22.17 29.42
C VAL A 436 -15.03 -21.01 28.77
N SER A 437 -16.16 -20.62 29.37
CA SER A 437 -17.03 -19.56 28.86
C SER A 437 -17.45 -19.83 27.41
N THR A 438 -17.34 -18.85 26.51
CA THR A 438 -17.64 -18.95 25.07
C THR A 438 -16.41 -19.20 24.20
N THR A 439 -15.31 -19.67 24.79
CA THR A 439 -14.03 -19.92 24.08
C THR A 439 -13.91 -21.38 23.62
N ASP A 440 -12.98 -21.63 22.71
CA ASP A 440 -12.57 -22.98 22.29
C ASP A 440 -11.59 -23.65 23.25
N ILE A 441 -11.10 -22.90 24.26
CA ILE A 441 -10.26 -23.42 25.34
C ILE A 441 -11.12 -24.23 26.30
N LYS A 442 -10.65 -25.42 26.67
CA LYS A 442 -11.37 -26.34 27.54
C LYS A 442 -10.53 -26.75 28.73
N ARG A 443 -11.19 -27.00 29.86
CA ARG A 443 -10.57 -27.54 31.07
C ARG A 443 -11.37 -28.70 31.64
N CYS A 444 -10.72 -29.52 32.46
CA CYS A 444 -11.39 -30.64 33.11
C CYS A 444 -12.22 -30.18 34.30
N GLU A 445 -13.53 -30.45 34.26
CA GLU A 445 -14.45 -30.11 35.35
C GLU A 445 -15.18 -31.37 35.84
N PRO A 446 -15.60 -31.43 37.12
CA PRO A 446 -16.46 -32.50 37.59
C PRO A 446 -17.76 -32.56 36.78
N SER A 447 -18.16 -33.74 36.34
CA SER A 447 -19.45 -33.93 35.66
C SER A 447 -20.61 -33.32 36.47
N SER A 448 -21.40 -32.46 35.83
CA SER A 448 -22.46 -31.64 36.44
C SER A 448 -23.72 -32.42 36.83
N ASN A 449 -23.76 -33.75 36.65
CA ASN A 449 -24.91 -34.62 36.98
C ASN A 449 -25.21 -34.77 38.49
N SER A 450 -24.73 -33.88 39.35
CA SER A 450 -24.91 -33.99 40.80
C SER A 450 -25.15 -32.67 41.55
N LEU A 451 -25.21 -31.50 40.91
CA LEU A 451 -25.47 -30.26 41.66
C LEU A 451 -26.95 -30.02 41.97
N LEU A 452 -27.88 -30.67 41.27
CA LEU A 452 -29.32 -30.67 41.63
C LEU A 452 -29.73 -31.74 42.65
N LYS A 453 -28.80 -32.55 43.18
CA LYS A 453 -29.10 -33.59 44.19
C LYS A 453 -28.41 -33.39 45.53
N LEU A 454 -27.46 -32.44 45.66
CA LEU A 454 -26.75 -32.24 46.92
C LEU A 454 -27.42 -31.22 47.84
N GLU A 455 -28.21 -30.27 47.32
CA GLU A 455 -29.05 -29.38 48.16
C GLU A 455 -30.31 -30.07 48.70
N ALA A 456 -30.68 -31.24 48.17
CA ALA A 456 -31.77 -32.07 48.70
C ALA A 456 -31.30 -33.16 49.69
N ALA A 457 -29.99 -33.45 49.76
CA ALA A 457 -29.42 -34.50 50.61
C ALA A 457 -28.78 -33.97 51.90
N THR A 458 -28.53 -32.66 52.01
CA THR A 458 -28.04 -32.02 53.25
C THR A 458 -29.16 -31.59 54.22
N MET A 459 -30.41 -32.04 54.00
CA MET A 459 -31.53 -31.83 54.95
C MET A 459 -32.10 -33.15 55.53
N THR A 460 -31.44 -34.29 55.32
CA THR A 460 -31.91 -35.58 55.84
C THR A 460 -30.81 -36.33 56.60
N ASP A 461 -30.14 -35.64 57.52
CA ASP A 461 -29.39 -36.29 58.60
C ASP A 461 -29.31 -35.36 59.81
N SER A 462 -30.46 -35.21 60.48
CA SER A 462 -30.52 -34.85 61.89
C SER A 462 -31.72 -35.58 62.50
N GLU A 463 -31.43 -36.60 63.29
CA GLU A 463 -32.38 -37.35 64.11
C GLU A 463 -33.11 -36.46 65.15
N PRO A 464 -34.24 -36.93 65.71
CA PRO A 464 -35.39 -36.11 66.08
C PRO A 464 -35.33 -35.60 67.51
N THR A 465 -35.93 -34.44 67.81
CA THR A 465 -36.89 -34.25 68.93
C THR A 465 -37.36 -32.79 69.06
N PHE A 466 -38.65 -32.67 69.44
CA PHE A 466 -39.44 -31.52 69.93
C PHE A 466 -40.09 -30.53 68.93
N MET A 467 -41.40 -30.78 68.68
CA MET A 467 -42.57 -29.87 68.53
C MET A 467 -42.49 -28.68 67.54
N ASN A 468 -43.43 -28.33 66.66
CA ASN A 468 -44.88 -28.57 66.48
C ASN A 468 -45.26 -28.19 65.01
N PRO A 469 -46.43 -28.60 64.47
CA PRO A 469 -46.75 -28.51 63.03
C PRO A 469 -47.55 -27.26 62.67
N THR A 470 -47.09 -26.47 61.71
CA THR A 470 -47.96 -25.66 60.83
C THR A 470 -47.21 -25.23 59.57
N ASN A 471 -47.85 -25.48 58.42
CA ASN A 471 -47.55 -24.95 57.08
C ASN A 471 -46.56 -25.75 56.20
N ILE A 472 -46.99 -26.95 55.80
CA ILE A 472 -46.66 -27.51 54.49
C ILE A 472 -47.78 -27.12 53.52
N MET A 473 -47.50 -26.16 52.65
CA MET A 473 -48.15 -25.84 51.36
C MET A 473 -47.44 -24.57 50.88
N LEU A 474 -46.85 -24.42 49.70
CA LEU A 474 -47.22 -24.96 48.40
C LEU A 474 -45.98 -24.74 47.50
N LEU A 475 -45.33 -25.82 47.06
CA LEU A 475 -44.48 -25.81 45.89
C LEU A 475 -45.41 -26.08 44.71
N VAL A 476 -45.32 -25.28 43.63
CA VAL A 476 -45.68 -25.54 42.21
C VAL A 476 -46.36 -24.30 41.60
N ALA A 477 -45.56 -23.55 40.82
CA ALA A 477 -45.91 -22.60 39.75
C ALA A 477 -44.71 -21.63 39.67
N THR A 478 -43.96 -21.39 38.58
CA THR A 478 -44.22 -21.49 37.15
C THR A 478 -42.88 -21.30 36.43
N VAL A 479 -42.67 -22.05 35.35
CA VAL A 479 -41.67 -21.77 34.32
C VAL A 479 -42.21 -20.65 33.43
N THR A 480 -41.48 -19.55 33.26
CA THR A 480 -41.60 -18.66 32.09
C THR A 480 -40.32 -17.81 31.89
N LEU A 481 -39.76 -17.90 30.69
CA LEU A 481 -38.85 -16.91 30.10
C LEU A 481 -39.59 -15.59 29.84
N ILE A 482 -38.89 -14.44 29.95
CA ILE A 482 -38.86 -13.31 28.99
C ILE A 482 -37.86 -12.25 29.51
N ALA A 483 -37.21 -11.57 28.57
CA ALA A 483 -36.12 -10.62 28.76
C ALA A 483 -36.56 -9.13 28.80
N VAL A 484 -35.61 -8.31 29.28
CA VAL A 484 -35.31 -6.88 28.99
C VAL A 484 -36.00 -5.71 29.74
N VAL A 485 -35.12 -4.78 30.17
CA VAL A 485 -35.19 -3.32 30.39
C VAL A 485 -35.46 -2.78 31.81
N ALA A 486 -34.53 -1.89 32.18
CA ALA A 486 -34.36 -1.08 33.39
C ALA A 486 -35.55 -0.21 33.82
N VAL A 487 -35.70 0.00 35.14
CA VAL A 487 -36.22 1.23 35.75
C VAL A 487 -35.50 1.49 37.08
N ASN A 488 -35.05 2.75 37.22
CA ASN A 488 -34.51 3.38 38.43
C ASN A 488 -35.51 3.33 39.60
N LEU A 489 -35.02 3.13 40.83
CA LEU A 489 -35.64 3.70 42.03
C LEU A 489 -34.57 4.11 43.05
N LYS A 490 -34.62 5.41 43.35
CA LYS A 490 -33.79 6.18 44.28
C LYS A 490 -34.64 6.46 45.53
N HIS A 491 -33.97 6.67 46.66
CA HIS A 491 -34.40 7.20 47.98
C HIS A 491 -34.49 6.15 49.12
N ARG A 492 -33.99 6.38 50.35
CA ARG A 492 -33.45 7.59 51.01
C ARG A 492 -32.65 7.18 52.28
N VAL A 493 -31.51 7.85 52.47
CA VAL A 493 -31.02 8.52 53.70
C VAL A 493 -30.88 7.71 55.01
N ASN A 494 -29.65 7.63 55.51
CA ASN A 494 -29.31 8.22 56.81
C ASN A 494 -27.83 8.64 56.86
N ASN A 495 -27.62 9.93 57.10
CA ASN A 495 -26.37 10.52 57.58
C ASN A 495 -26.20 10.19 59.06
N ILE A 496 -25.00 9.79 59.46
CA ILE A 496 -24.42 10.14 60.78
C ILE A 496 -22.96 10.54 60.54
N GLU A 497 -22.63 11.71 61.06
CA GLU A 497 -21.34 12.42 61.05
C GLU A 497 -20.34 11.93 62.11
N GLN A 498 -19.08 12.37 61.93
CA GLN A 498 -17.99 12.58 62.92
C GLN A 498 -17.29 11.33 63.47
N GLY A 499 -16.02 11.08 63.15
CA GLY A 499 -14.79 11.69 63.74
C GLY A 499 -13.87 10.49 64.06
N ASP A 500 -12.55 10.48 64.08
CA ASP A 500 -11.49 11.47 64.18
C ASP A 500 -10.19 10.86 63.60
N TYR A 501 -9.23 11.73 63.33
CA TYR A 501 -7.83 11.48 63.03
C TYR A 501 -7.14 10.50 63.99
N TYR A 502 -6.15 9.74 63.49
CA TYR A 502 -4.75 9.74 63.99
C TYR A 502 -3.76 9.27 62.91
N ARG A 503 -2.52 9.74 63.07
CA ARG A 503 -1.40 9.80 62.12
C ARG A 503 -0.24 8.95 62.68
N LEU A 504 0.70 8.59 61.81
CA LEU A 504 2.11 8.22 62.04
C LEU A 504 2.43 6.75 62.37
N LEU A 505 3.02 6.04 61.40
CA LEU A 505 4.48 5.99 61.20
C LEU A 505 4.80 5.66 59.74
#